data_AF-A0A1X7U3M8-F1
#
_entry.id   AF-A0A1X7U3M8-F1
#
_cell.length_a   1.000
_cell.length_b   1.000
_cell.length_c   1.000
_cell.angle_alpha   90.00
_cell.angle_beta   90.00
_cell.angle_gamma   90.00
#
_symmetry.space_group_name_H-M   'P 1'
#
loop_
_entity.id
_entity.type
_entity.pdbx_description
1 polymer ?
#
loop_
_entity_poly.entity_id
_entity_poly.type
_entity_poly.pdbx_seq_one_letter_code
_entity_poly.pdbx_strand_id
1 'polypeptide(L)'
;MVTHLRLSIFFEEPNERFTIENFDFLLTKALQDLHGQVGAAITINVIEYSVIASNEYSVLISCPKKNLMKVWSSLTLTGTYQSNRCAVIVKNVTITPSETLNDIEVQQS
;
A
#
# COMPACT_ATOMS: atom_id res chain seq x y z
N MET A 1 -11.78 -12.88 0.45
CA MET A 1 -11.90 -11.49 0.94
C MET A 1 -10.59 -10.77 0.69
N VAL A 2 -10.64 -9.72 -0.12
CA VAL A 2 -9.49 -8.85 -0.41
C VAL A 2 -9.71 -7.55 0.36
N THR A 3 -8.63 -6.96 0.86
CA THR A 3 -8.68 -5.68 1.55
C THR A 3 -7.85 -4.66 0.78
N HIS A 4 -8.46 -3.51 0.56
CA HIS A 4 -7.86 -2.36 -0.07
C HIS A 4 -7.46 -1.37 1.02
N LEU A 5 -6.21 -0.90 1.01
CA LEU A 5 -5.75 0.17 1.89
C LEU A 5 -5.37 1.37 1.03
N ARG A 6 -5.97 2.51 1.32
CA ARG A 6 -5.53 3.80 0.82
C ARG A 6 -4.61 4.41 1.85
N LEU A 7 -3.38 4.66 1.45
CA LEU A 7 -2.35 5.28 2.27
C LEU A 7 -1.85 6.56 1.60
N SER A 8 -1.37 7.48 2.44
CA SER A 8 -0.67 8.67 2.01
C SER A 8 0.70 8.73 2.65
N ILE A 9 1.69 9.03 1.83
CA ILE A 9 3.09 9.05 2.20
C ILE A 9 3.55 10.49 2.09
N PHE A 10 4.05 11.02 3.20
CA PHE A 10 4.60 12.36 3.29
C PHE A 10 6.11 12.28 3.43
N PHE A 11 6.84 13.01 2.63
CA PHE A 11 8.29 13.14 2.76
C PHE A 11 8.63 14.49 3.38
N GLU A 12 9.65 14.50 4.25
CA GLU A 12 10.16 15.74 4.85
C GLU A 12 10.82 16.63 3.78
N GLU A 13 11.54 16.02 2.84
CA GLU A 13 12.12 16.69 1.68
C GLU A 13 11.41 16.29 0.39
N PRO A 14 11.24 17.21 -0.58
CA PRO A 14 10.64 16.89 -1.86
C PRO A 14 11.44 15.80 -2.57
N ASN A 15 10.77 14.72 -2.96
CA ASN A 15 11.41 13.55 -3.54
C ASN A 15 10.81 13.20 -4.90
N GLU A 16 11.08 14.04 -5.91
CA GLU A 16 10.52 13.89 -7.26
C GLU A 16 10.85 12.56 -7.95
N ARG A 17 11.77 11.75 -7.40
CA ARG A 17 12.12 10.43 -7.90
C ARG A 17 11.35 9.29 -7.25
N PHE A 18 10.40 9.56 -6.36
CA PHE A 18 9.58 8.52 -5.78
C PHE A 18 8.59 7.99 -6.83
N THR A 19 8.78 6.73 -7.22
CA THR A 19 8.00 6.00 -8.23
C THR A 19 7.33 4.79 -7.59
N ILE A 20 6.43 4.14 -8.35
CA ILE A 20 5.76 2.91 -7.91
C ILE A 20 6.76 1.78 -7.56
N GLU A 21 7.84 1.63 -8.33
CA GLU A 21 8.89 0.63 -8.07
C GLU A 21 9.62 0.88 -6.75
N ASN A 22 9.86 2.17 -6.44
CA ASN A 22 10.46 2.58 -5.18
C ASN A 22 9.54 2.29 -3.99
N PHE A 23 8.22 2.46 -4.19
CA PHE A 23 7.22 2.08 -3.20
C PHE A 23 7.16 0.56 -3.00
N ASP A 24 7.14 -0.24 -4.07
CA ASP A 24 7.14 -1.71 -4.00
C ASP A 24 8.38 -2.23 -3.27
N PHE A 25 9.54 -1.64 -3.56
CA PHE A 25 10.78 -1.95 -2.86
C PHE A 25 10.71 -1.58 -1.37
N LEU A 26 10.24 -0.36 -1.05
CA LEU A 26 10.04 0.09 0.34
C LEU A 26 9.11 -0.84 1.09
N LEU A 27 7.99 -1.23 0.48
CA LEU A 27 6.99 -2.09 1.08
C LEU A 27 7.55 -3.49 1.33
N THR A 28 8.24 -4.07 0.34
CA THR A 28 8.88 -5.38 0.48
C THR A 28 9.93 -5.36 1.59
N LYS A 29 10.75 -4.31 1.63
CA LYS A 29 11.76 -4.12 2.67
C LYS A 29 11.14 -3.96 4.05
N ALA A 30 10.10 -3.13 4.19
CA ALA A 30 9.38 -2.93 5.45
C ALA A 30 8.81 -4.25 6.00
N LEU A 31 8.23 -5.06 5.12
CA LEU A 31 7.72 -6.39 5.46
C LEU A 31 8.82 -7.36 5.85
N GLN A 32 9.95 -7.30 5.15
CA GLN A 32 11.12 -8.10 5.47
C GLN A 32 11.72 -7.73 6.83
N ASP A 33 11.82 -6.44 7.13
CA ASP A 33 12.42 -5.93 8.36
C ASP A 33 11.56 -6.27 9.59
N LEU A 34 10.21 -6.23 9.46
CA LEU A 34 9.32 -6.51 10.58
C LEU A 34 8.89 -7.98 10.71
N HIS A 35 8.66 -8.68 9.59
CA HIS A 35 8.11 -10.06 9.57
C HIS A 35 9.08 -11.09 8.97
N GLY A 36 10.32 -10.70 8.65
CA GLY A 36 11.33 -11.57 8.06
C GLY A 36 11.03 -11.96 6.61
N GLN A 37 11.73 -12.99 6.12
CA GLN A 37 11.57 -13.51 4.75
C GLN A 37 10.14 -13.96 4.44
N VAL A 38 9.39 -14.41 5.46
CA VAL A 38 7.99 -14.81 5.31
C VAL A 38 7.08 -13.60 5.07
N GLY A 39 7.42 -12.44 5.63
CA GLY A 39 6.75 -11.17 5.35
C GLY A 39 6.95 -10.70 3.92
N ALA A 40 8.20 -10.80 3.42
CA ALA A 40 8.53 -10.42 2.06
C ALA A 40 7.84 -11.29 1.00
N ALA A 41 7.46 -12.52 1.33
CA ALA A 41 6.71 -13.42 0.44
C ALA A 41 5.21 -13.07 0.32
N ILE A 42 4.72 -12.06 1.04
CA ILE A 42 3.32 -11.65 0.97
C ILE A 42 3.07 -10.96 -0.37
N THR A 43 2.17 -11.55 -1.16
CA THR A 43 1.71 -10.91 -2.41
C THR A 43 0.85 -9.69 -2.09
N ILE A 44 1.35 -8.52 -2.47
CA ILE A 44 0.65 -7.24 -2.38
C ILE A 44 0.64 -6.65 -3.79
N ASN A 45 -0.49 -6.08 -4.16
CA ASN A 45 -0.64 -5.48 -5.48
C ASN A 45 -1.01 -4.01 -5.33
N VAL A 46 -0.24 -3.13 -5.97
CA VAL A 46 -0.53 -1.70 -6.04
C VAL A 46 -1.55 -1.46 -7.15
N ILE A 47 -2.73 -0.99 -6.78
CA ILE A 47 -3.81 -0.69 -7.71
C ILE A 47 -3.65 0.70 -8.31
N GLU A 48 -3.30 1.67 -7.45
CA GLU A 48 -3.27 3.08 -7.82
C GLU A 48 -2.08 3.75 -7.15
N TYR A 49 -1.38 4.58 -7.91
CA TYR A 49 -0.29 5.42 -7.43
C TYR A 49 -0.49 6.82 -8.00
N SER A 50 -0.70 7.79 -7.13
CA SER A 50 -1.03 9.17 -7.50
C SER A 50 -0.15 10.13 -6.73
N VAL A 51 0.50 11.05 -7.43
CA VAL A 51 1.30 12.12 -6.82
C VAL A 51 0.36 13.26 -6.48
N ILE A 52 0.26 13.62 -5.20
CA ILE A 52 -0.57 14.75 -4.75
C ILE A 52 0.25 16.04 -4.80
N ALA A 53 1.50 15.99 -4.31
CA ALA A 53 2.43 17.11 -4.27
C ALA A 53 3.88 16.61 -4.40
N SER A 54 4.86 17.52 -4.50
CA SER A 54 6.29 17.17 -4.57
C SER A 54 6.81 16.36 -3.37
N ASN A 55 6.05 16.34 -2.27
CA ASN A 55 6.36 15.61 -1.04
C ASN A 55 5.18 14.77 -0.51
N GLU A 56 4.06 14.66 -1.23
CA GLU A 56 2.90 13.84 -0.83
C GLU A 56 2.48 12.89 -1.96
N TYR A 57 2.35 11.62 -1.60
CA TYR A 57 1.94 10.55 -2.51
C TYR A 57 0.74 9.81 -1.94
N SER A 58 -0.21 9.46 -2.79
CA SER A 58 -1.35 8.60 -2.45
C SER A 58 -1.21 7.27 -3.15
N VAL A 59 -1.32 6.19 -2.39
CA VAL A 59 -1.19 4.84 -2.90
C VAL A 59 -2.40 4.01 -2.47
N LEU A 60 -2.93 3.20 -3.38
CA LEU A 60 -3.95 2.21 -3.10
C LEU A 60 -3.35 0.83 -3.29
N ILE A 61 -3.29 0.05 -2.21
CA ILE A 61 -2.78 -1.33 -2.25
C ILE A 61 -3.90 -2.32 -1.97
N SER A 62 -3.80 -3.50 -2.56
CA SER A 62 -4.64 -4.66 -2.27
C SER A 62 -3.84 -5.78 -1.68
N CYS A 63 -4.36 -6.36 -0.61
CA CYS A 63 -3.76 -7.54 0.03
C CYS A 63 -4.85 -8.49 0.55
N PRO A 64 -4.51 -9.77 0.75
CA PRO A 64 -5.41 -10.69 1.45
C PRO A 64 -5.65 -10.20 2.88
N LYS A 65 -6.91 -10.26 3.36
CA LYS A 65 -7.30 -9.87 4.74
C LYS A 65 -6.39 -10.49 5.82
N LYS A 66 -5.90 -11.71 5.58
CA LYS A 66 -5.01 -12.47 6.47
C LYS A 66 -3.69 -11.75 6.76
N ASN A 67 -3.21 -10.97 5.78
CA ASN A 67 -1.91 -10.30 5.80
C ASN A 67 -2.05 -8.80 6.07
N LEU A 68 -3.27 -8.27 6.12
CA LEU A 68 -3.58 -6.84 6.35
C LEU A 68 -2.82 -6.27 7.56
N MET A 69 -2.89 -6.95 8.70
CA MET A 69 -2.25 -6.49 9.94
C MET A 69 -0.73 -6.46 9.82
N LYS A 70 -0.14 -7.41 9.07
CA LYS A 70 1.31 -7.45 8.82
C LYS A 70 1.75 -6.29 7.93
N VAL A 71 0.98 -6.03 6.87
CA VAL A 71 1.24 -4.93 5.93
C VAL A 71 1.09 -3.58 6.61
N TRP A 72 -0.01 -3.37 7.34
CA TRP A 72 -0.25 -2.12 8.06
C TRP A 72 0.84 -1.87 9.11
N SER A 73 1.08 -2.82 10.01
CA SER A 73 2.11 -2.66 11.05
C SER A 73 3.47 -2.31 10.47
N SER A 74 3.89 -2.95 9.38
CA SER A 74 5.16 -2.66 8.71
C SER A 74 5.19 -1.26 8.10
N LEU A 75 4.13 -0.87 7.39
CA LEU A 75 4.03 0.45 6.76
C LEU A 75 4.02 1.58 7.78
N THR A 76 3.26 1.45 8.88
CA THR A 76 3.22 2.48 9.93
C THR A 76 4.55 2.57 10.69
N LEU A 77 5.30 1.48 10.81
CA LEU A 77 6.63 1.51 11.43
C LEU A 77 7.71 2.05 10.48
N THR A 78 7.44 2.08 9.17
CA THR A 78 8.39 2.57 8.16
C THR A 78 8.43 4.09 8.18
N GLY A 79 9.38 4.65 8.93
CA GLY A 79 9.55 6.09 9.11
C GLY A 79 10.64 6.72 8.22
N THR A 80 11.38 5.92 7.46
CA THR A 80 12.55 6.40 6.69
C THR A 80 12.71 5.67 5.37
N TYR A 81 12.98 6.41 4.29
CA TYR A 81 13.32 5.91 2.97
C TYR A 81 14.57 6.61 2.45
N GLN A 82 15.63 5.84 2.11
CA GLN A 82 16.92 6.36 1.60
C GLN A 82 17.48 7.53 2.43
N SER A 83 17.49 7.39 3.76
CA SER A 83 17.91 8.44 4.72
C SER A 83 17.01 9.67 4.82
N ASN A 84 15.93 9.76 4.04
CA ASN A 84 14.91 10.80 4.17
C ASN A 84 13.80 10.30 5.08
N ARG A 85 13.32 11.16 5.99
CA ARG A 85 12.17 10.81 6.84
C ARG A 85 10.89 10.84 6.00
N CYS A 86 10.11 9.77 6.13
CA CYS A 86 8.81 9.66 5.50
C CYS A 86 7.76 9.22 6.52
N ALA A 87 6.59 9.83 6.49
CA ALA A 87 5.45 9.44 7.30
C ALA A 87 4.42 8.74 6.43
N VAL A 88 4.15 7.46 6.71
CA VAL A 88 3.09 6.69 6.04
C VAL A 88 1.83 6.70 6.90
N ILE A 89 0.77 7.32 6.39
CA ILE A 89 -0.52 7.44 7.07
C ILE A 89 -1.56 6.62 6.31
N VAL A 90 -2.23 5.70 6.99
CA VAL A 90 -3.36 4.96 6.42
C VAL A 90 -4.60 5.84 6.48
N LYS A 91 -5.13 6.24 5.32
CA LYS A 91 -6.32 7.11 5.20
C LYS A 91 -7.62 6.31 5.20
N ASN A 92 -7.66 5.18 4.51
CA ASN A 92 -8.88 4.37 4.40
C ASN A 92 -8.55 2.87 4.27
N VAL A 93 -9.41 2.01 4.81
CA VAL A 93 -9.33 0.56 4.68
C VAL A 93 -10.71 0.04 4.26
N THR A 94 -10.79 -0.49 3.04
CA THR A 94 -12.02 -1.06 2.47
C THR A 94 -11.87 -2.57 2.39
N ILE A 95 -12.74 -3.30 3.09
CA ILE A 95 -12.78 -4.77 3.01
C ILE A 95 -13.82 -5.14 1.97
N THR A 96 -13.38 -5.72 0.85
CA THR A 96 -14.29 -6.19 -0.19
C THR A 96 -14.54 -7.69 0.00
N PRO A 97 -15.81 -8.13 0.20
CA PRO A 97 -16.14 -9.54 0.16
C PRO A 97 -15.80 -10.09 -1.22
N SER A 98 -15.28 -11.32 -1.28
CA SER A 98 -14.84 -11.96 -2.54
C SER A 98 -15.98 -12.55 -3.36
N GLU A 99 -17.20 -12.04 -3.21
CA GLU A 99 -18.38 -12.42 -3.99
C GLU A 99 -19.02 -11.16 -4.57
N THR A 100 -18.63 -10.83 -5.79
CA THR A 100 -19.45 -10.22 -6.86
C THR A 100 -18.66 -10.26 -8.17
N LEU A 101 -18.21 -11.46 -8.53
CA LEU A 101 -18.11 -11.84 -9.94
C LEU A 101 -19.44 -12.55 -10.23
N ASN A 102 -20.49 -11.81 -10.63
CA ASN A 102 -21.62 -12.27 -11.49
C ASN A 102 -22.89 -11.40 -11.53
N ASP A 103 -23.03 -10.28 -10.80
CA ASP A 103 -24.31 -9.49 -10.83
C ASP A 103 -24.20 -8.09 -11.48
N ILE A 104 -23.35 -7.88 -12.50
CA ILE A 104 -23.38 -6.63 -13.30
C ILE A 104 -23.37 -6.92 -14.81
N GLU A 105 -24.05 -7.99 -15.25
CA GLU A 105 -24.27 -8.24 -16.69
C GLU A 105 -25.76 -8.35 -17.08
N VAL A 106 -26.68 -7.87 -16.23
CA VAL A 106 -28.09 -7.72 -16.62
C VAL A 106 -28.63 -6.41 -16.07
N GLN A 107 -28.38 -5.30 -16.76
CA GLN A 107 -29.34 -4.18 -16.93
C GLN A 107 -28.85 -3.27 -18.08
N GLN A 108 -28.94 -3.76 -19.31
CA GLN A 108 -29.26 -2.92 -20.46
C GLN A 108 -30.32 -3.63 -21.30
N SER A 109 -31.58 -3.32 -21.03
CA SER A 109 -32.67 -3.40 -22.00
C SER A 109 -33.69 -2.32 -21.70
#